data_AF-A0A2E7MEA2-F1
#
_entry.id   AF-A0A2E7MEA2-F1
#
_cell.length_a   1.000
_cell.length_b   1.000
_cell.length_c   1.000
_cell.angle_alpha   90.00
_cell.angle_beta   90.00
_cell.angle_gamma   90.00
#
_symmetry.space_group_name_H-M   'P 1'
#
loop_
_entity.id
_entity.type
_entity.pdbx_description
1 polymer ?
#
loop_
_entity_poly.entity_id
_entity_poly.type
_entity_poly.pdbx_seq_one_letter_code
_entity_poly.pdbx_strand_id
1 'polypeptide(L)'
;MTDKDEIALEDGGEKLPLPVTGGLPRGAGRVAALSALLLVPAVAAFWLTDRQDTAVGILGGGIVAIVNFWFLARIVVVATGRETMEIGAMMGRLFAKFLVLGASLGFLVLVLRLDGFGVLLGVGVVFPAIVLASLMDVLN
;
A
#
# COMPACT_ATOMS: atom_id res chain seq x y z
N MET A 1 56.52 25.72 -4.35
CA MET A 1 55.37 26.51 -3.88
C MET A 1 54.37 26.45 -5.01
N THR A 2 53.54 25.42 -5.01
CA THR A 2 52.47 25.23 -5.99
C THR A 2 51.37 24.48 -5.25
N ASP A 3 50.25 25.19 -5.12
CA ASP A 3 49.06 24.80 -4.40
C ASP A 3 48.61 23.39 -4.80
N LYS A 4 48.34 22.58 -3.79
CA LYS A 4 47.52 21.39 -3.94
C LYS A 4 46.09 21.90 -3.91
N ASP A 5 45.48 22.02 -5.08
CA ASP A 5 44.03 22.18 -5.23
C ASP A 5 43.34 20.96 -4.62
N GLU A 6 43.01 21.10 -3.34
CA GLU A 6 42.18 20.20 -2.55
C GLU A 6 40.74 20.43 -3.03
N ILE A 7 40.37 19.71 -4.09
CA ILE A 7 38.99 19.65 -4.57
C ILE A 7 38.19 18.92 -3.49
N ALA A 8 37.59 19.70 -2.60
CA ALA A 8 36.55 19.24 -1.69
C ALA A 8 35.41 18.68 -2.55
N LEU A 9 35.36 17.35 -2.64
CA LEU A 9 34.17 16.65 -3.09
C LEU A 9 33.08 17.00 -2.10
N GLU A 10 32.20 17.94 -2.48
CA GLU A 10 30.93 18.11 -1.80
C GLU A 10 30.25 16.75 -1.83
N ASP A 11 30.21 16.12 -0.67
CA ASP A 11 29.44 14.92 -0.40
C ASP A 11 27.97 15.31 -0.60
N GLY A 12 27.55 15.29 -1.86
CA GLY A 12 26.18 15.34 -2.33
C GLY A 12 25.52 14.04 -1.91
N GLY A 13 25.47 13.83 -0.59
CA GLY A 13 24.74 12.78 0.09
C GLY A 13 23.28 13.00 -0.23
N GLU A 14 22.89 12.51 -1.40
CA GLU A 14 21.54 12.19 -1.78
C GLU A 14 21.04 11.29 -0.65
N LYS A 15 20.37 11.93 0.33
CA LYS A 15 19.90 11.27 1.53
C LYS A 15 18.95 10.20 1.05
N LEU A 16 19.48 8.98 0.98
CA LEU A 16 18.70 7.77 0.76
C LEU A 16 17.47 7.88 1.68
N PRO A 17 16.26 7.65 1.16
CA PRO A 17 15.04 7.82 1.95
C PRO A 17 15.20 7.07 3.26
N LEU A 18 14.95 7.79 4.37
CA LEU A 18 15.23 7.33 5.72
C LEU A 18 14.76 5.87 5.92
N PRO A 19 15.58 5.03 6.56
CA PRO A 19 15.30 3.61 6.67
C PRO A 19 13.96 3.37 7.36
N VAL A 20 13.28 2.38 6.80
CA VAL A 20 12.00 1.84 7.21
C VAL A 20 12.06 1.45 8.69
N THR A 21 11.44 2.23 9.58
CA THR A 21 11.39 1.92 11.01
C THR A 21 10.53 0.67 11.26
N GLY A 22 11.15 -0.42 11.71
CA GLY A 22 10.43 -1.63 12.17
C GLY A 22 9.84 -2.53 11.09
N GLY A 23 10.28 -2.41 9.83
CA GLY A 23 9.76 -3.23 8.72
C GLY A 23 8.41 -2.76 8.14
N LEU A 24 7.99 -1.54 8.48
CA LEU A 24 6.81 -0.87 7.98
C LEU A 24 7.19 0.49 7.37
N PRO A 25 6.71 0.83 6.15
CA PRO A 25 6.91 2.18 5.63
C PRO A 25 6.31 3.19 6.60
N ARG A 26 7.02 4.30 6.86
CA ARG A 26 6.55 5.40 7.72
C ARG A 26 5.15 5.90 7.32
N GLY A 27 4.75 5.75 6.06
CA GLY A 27 3.43 6.11 5.53
C GLY A 27 2.30 5.08 5.78
N ALA A 28 2.58 3.83 6.18
CA ALA A 28 1.54 2.78 6.20
C ALA A 28 0.39 3.07 7.19
N GLY A 29 0.72 3.61 8.38
CA GLY A 29 -0.29 4.04 9.35
C GLY A 29 -1.12 5.23 8.85
N ARG A 30 -0.48 6.17 8.13
CA ARG A 30 -1.17 7.33 7.52
C ARG A 30 -2.10 6.88 6.40
N VAL A 31 -1.67 5.96 5.54
CA VAL A 31 -2.51 5.38 4.48
C VAL A 31 -3.73 4.70 5.08
N ALA A 32 -3.59 3.91 6.14
CA ALA A 32 -4.72 3.27 6.82
C ALA A 32 -5.69 4.30 7.41
N ALA A 33 -5.18 5.36 8.06
CA ALA A 33 -6.01 6.42 8.62
C ALA A 33 -6.77 7.20 7.53
N LEU A 34 -6.10 7.58 6.44
CA LEU A 34 -6.74 8.27 5.31
C LEU A 34 -7.74 7.36 4.59
N SER A 35 -7.40 6.08 4.42
CA SER A 35 -8.30 5.09 3.83
C SER A 35 -9.55 4.91 4.68
N ALA A 36 -9.41 4.81 6.00
CA ALA A 36 -10.55 4.76 6.92
C ALA A 36 -11.38 6.05 6.84
N LEU A 37 -10.73 7.22 6.82
CA LEU A 37 -11.40 8.52 6.71
C LEU A 37 -12.22 8.65 5.41
N LEU A 38 -11.72 8.11 4.29
CA LEU A 38 -12.43 8.13 3.01
C LEU A 38 -13.46 7.00 2.87
N LEU A 39 -13.24 5.85 3.53
CA LEU A 39 -14.19 4.73 3.54
C LEU A 39 -15.46 5.07 4.33
N VAL A 40 -15.35 5.78 5.46
CA VAL A 40 -16.50 6.14 6.29
C VAL A 40 -17.61 6.87 5.51
N PRO A 41 -17.36 7.98 4.78
CA PRO A 41 -18.41 8.66 4.02
C PRO A 41 -18.91 7.81 2.85
N ALA A 42 -18.06 6.99 2.21
CA ALA A 42 -18.49 6.09 1.15
C ALA A 42 -19.47 5.04 1.69
N VAL A 43 -19.13 4.36 2.79
CA VAL A 43 -20.01 3.37 3.42
C VAL A 43 -21.30 4.03 3.92
N ALA A 44 -21.20 5.20 4.57
CA ALA A 44 -22.38 5.92 5.07
C ALA A 44 -23.35 6.33 3.94
N ALA A 45 -22.84 6.82 2.80
CA ALA A 45 -23.69 7.20 1.67
C ALA A 45 -24.51 6.03 1.13
N PHE A 46 -23.89 4.85 1.00
CA PHE A 46 -24.59 3.65 0.52
C PHE A 46 -25.49 3.02 1.58
N TRP A 47 -25.14 3.14 2.86
CA TRP A 47 -25.99 2.71 3.98
C TRP A 47 -27.29 3.52 4.05
N LEU A 48 -27.22 4.83 3.81
CA LEU A 48 -28.39 5.73 3.80
C LEU A 48 -29.30 5.54 2.57
N THR A 49 -28.80 4.90 1.51
CA THR A 49 -29.55 4.64 0.27
C THR A 49 -30.18 3.23 0.25
N ASP A 50 -30.23 2.57 1.40
CA ASP A 50 -30.79 1.21 1.59
C ASP A 50 -30.08 0.11 0.76
N ARG A 51 -28.83 0.36 0.35
CA ARG A 51 -27.98 -0.58 -0.41
C ARG A 51 -26.95 -1.22 0.52
N GLN A 52 -27.45 -2.01 1.47
CA GLN A 52 -26.63 -2.64 2.52
C GLN A 52 -25.57 -3.57 1.93
N ASP A 53 -25.92 -4.38 0.91
CA ASP A 53 -24.97 -5.30 0.25
C ASP A 53 -23.78 -4.55 -0.38
N THR A 54 -24.04 -3.41 -1.02
CA THR A 54 -23.00 -2.56 -1.60
C THR A 54 -22.14 -1.92 -0.50
N ALA A 55 -22.74 -1.47 0.60
CA ALA A 55 -22.00 -0.89 1.73
C ALA A 55 -21.05 -1.91 2.40
N VAL A 56 -21.51 -3.15 2.58
CA VAL A 56 -20.68 -4.27 3.05
C VAL A 56 -19.60 -4.60 2.03
N GLY A 57 -19.92 -4.57 0.74
CA GLY A 57 -18.96 -4.70 -0.36
C GLY A 57 -17.84 -3.65 -0.30
N ILE A 58 -18.20 -2.38 -0.09
CA ILE A 58 -17.25 -1.26 0.05
C ILE A 58 -16.33 -1.48 1.25
N LEU A 59 -16.91 -1.83 2.40
CA LEU A 59 -16.14 -2.07 3.62
C LEU A 59 -15.20 -3.27 3.44
N GLY A 60 -15.69 -4.37 2.89
CA GLY A 60 -14.91 -5.56 2.59
C GLY A 60 -13.78 -5.31 1.60
N GLY A 61 -14.08 -4.63 0.48
CA GLY A 61 -13.09 -4.24 -0.54
C GLY A 61 -12.02 -3.30 0.02
N GLY A 62 -12.42 -2.33 0.84
CA GLY A 62 -11.51 -1.41 1.52
C GLY A 62 -10.55 -2.12 2.48
N ILE A 63 -11.07 -3.02 3.32
CA ILE A 63 -10.24 -3.83 4.24
C ILE A 63 -9.23 -4.67 3.46
N VAL A 64 -9.68 -5.36 2.41
CA VAL A 64 -8.79 -6.15 1.55
C VAL A 64 -7.70 -5.29 0.94
N ALA A 65 -8.04 -4.12 0.39
CA ALA A 65 -7.08 -3.25 -0.25
C ALA A 65 -6.02 -2.74 0.75
N ILE A 66 -6.41 -2.38 1.98
CA ILE A 66 -5.48 -1.98 3.04
C ILE A 66 -4.54 -3.13 3.42
N VAL A 67 -5.09 -4.34 3.61
CA VAL A 67 -4.28 -5.54 3.93
C VAL A 67 -3.32 -5.85 2.79
N ASN A 68 -3.79 -5.79 1.54
CA ASN A 68 -2.95 -6.01 0.36
C ASN A 68 -1.82 -4.98 0.26
N PHE A 69 -2.14 -3.70 0.45
CA PHE A 69 -1.14 -2.63 0.49
C PHE A 69 -0.08 -2.90 1.57
N TRP A 70 -0.51 -3.32 2.77
CA TRP A 70 0.39 -3.65 3.86
C TRP A 70 1.34 -4.80 3.52
N PHE A 71 0.84 -5.86 2.89
CA PHE A 71 1.66 -6.98 2.41
C PHE A 71 2.65 -6.55 1.33
N LEU A 72 2.19 -5.77 0.34
CA LEU A 72 3.03 -5.27 -0.74
C LEU A 72 4.16 -4.41 -0.20
N ALA A 73 3.83 -3.47 0.68
CA ALA A 73 4.81 -2.59 1.30
C ALA A 73 5.86 -3.38 2.08
N ARG A 74 5.46 -4.40 2.85
CA ARG A 74 6.40 -5.28 3.55
C ARG A 74 7.32 -6.04 2.60
N ILE A 75 6.82 -6.51 1.45
CA ILE A 75 7.64 -7.23 0.49
C ILE A 75 8.63 -6.30 -0.18
N VAL A 76 8.22 -5.08 -0.58
CA VAL A 76 9.11 -4.08 -1.18
C VAL A 76 10.28 -3.79 -0.25
N VAL A 77 10.01 -3.61 1.05
CA VAL A 77 11.04 -3.39 2.08
C VAL A 77 12.01 -4.57 2.21
N VAL A 78 11.48 -5.79 2.25
CA VAL A 78 12.31 -7.01 2.31
C VAL A 78 13.14 -7.19 1.03
N ALA A 79 12.60 -6.76 -0.11
CA ALA A 79 13.27 -6.84 -1.39
C ALA A 79 14.41 -5.83 -1.52
N THR A 80 14.21 -4.59 -1.07
CA THR A 80 15.26 -3.56 -1.07
C THR A 80 16.36 -3.80 -0.03
N GLY A 81 16.07 -4.55 1.05
CA GLY A 81 17.05 -4.86 2.10
C GLY A 81 17.94 -6.09 1.88
N ARG A 82 17.76 -6.87 0.79
CA ARG A 82 18.56 -8.06 0.50
C ARG A 82 19.32 -7.89 -0.80
N GLU A 83 20.56 -7.41 -0.71
CA GLU A 83 21.45 -7.12 -1.85
C GLU A 83 21.82 -8.33 -2.74
N THR A 84 21.45 -9.58 -2.41
CA THR A 84 21.95 -10.76 -3.14
C THR A 84 20.96 -11.93 -3.28
N MET A 85 19.65 -11.68 -3.33
CA MET A 85 18.71 -12.75 -3.70
C MET A 85 18.53 -12.83 -5.22
N GLU A 86 18.71 -14.03 -5.79
CA GLU A 86 18.36 -14.33 -7.18
C GLU A 86 16.94 -13.83 -7.48
N ILE A 87 16.85 -12.88 -8.43
CA ILE A 87 15.62 -12.18 -8.81
C ILE A 87 14.48 -13.17 -9.10
N GLY A 88 14.79 -14.35 -9.66
CA GLY A 88 13.83 -15.41 -9.95
C GLY A 88 13.14 -15.99 -8.72
N ALA A 89 13.89 -16.28 -7.65
CA ALA A 89 13.32 -16.80 -6.40
C ALA A 89 12.45 -15.76 -5.69
N MET A 90 12.81 -14.48 -5.79
CA MET A 90 12.00 -13.38 -5.26
C MET A 90 10.69 -13.22 -6.04
N MET A 91 10.75 -13.22 -7.37
CA MET A 91 9.58 -13.15 -8.26
C MET A 91 8.60 -14.30 -8.02
N GLY A 92 9.09 -15.54 -7.92
CA GLY A 92 8.24 -16.70 -7.63
C GLY A 92 7.50 -16.57 -6.30
N ARG A 93 8.17 -16.04 -5.26
CA ARG A 93 7.56 -15.81 -3.94
C ARG A 93 6.53 -14.69 -3.97
N LEU A 94 6.77 -13.65 -4.76
CA LEU A 94 5.83 -12.56 -5.01
C LEU A 94 4.57 -13.07 -5.71
N PHE A 95 4.72 -13.78 -6.83
CA PHE A 95 3.60 -14.37 -7.56
C PHE A 95 2.78 -15.33 -6.71
N ALA A 96 3.43 -16.20 -5.93
CA ALA A 96 2.73 -17.12 -5.04
C ALA A 96 1.89 -16.36 -3.99
N LYS A 97 2.44 -15.29 -3.39
CA LYS A 97 1.68 -14.45 -2.46
C LYS A 97 0.53 -13.72 -3.13
N PHE A 98 0.73 -13.18 -4.33
CA PHE A 98 -0.34 -12.54 -5.10
C PHE A 98 -1.44 -13.53 -5.47
N LEU A 99 -1.09 -14.76 -5.82
CA LEU A 99 -2.05 -15.81 -6.16
C LEU A 99 -2.85 -16.22 -4.93
N VAL A 100 -2.21 -16.43 -3.78
CA VAL A 100 -2.89 -16.69 -2.50
C VAL A 100 -3.81 -15.53 -2.12
N LEU A 101 -3.35 -14.29 -2.31
CA LEU A 101 -4.12 -13.10 -1.96
C LEU A 101 -5.33 -12.92 -2.90
N GLY A 102 -5.13 -13.07 -4.21
CA GLY A 102 -6.20 -13.07 -5.22
C GLY A 102 -7.19 -14.21 -5.01
N ALA A 103 -6.72 -15.42 -4.67
CA ALA A 103 -7.57 -16.55 -4.34
C ALA A 103 -8.36 -16.32 -3.05
N SER A 104 -7.73 -15.74 -2.00
CA SER A 104 -8.41 -15.39 -0.75
C SER A 104 -9.47 -14.33 -0.98
N LEU A 105 -9.20 -13.36 -1.85
CA LEU A 105 -10.16 -12.31 -2.22
C LEU A 105 -11.32 -12.89 -3.02
N GLY A 106 -11.04 -13.71 -4.04
CA GLY A 106 -12.05 -14.39 -4.82
C GLY A 106 -12.93 -15.30 -3.96
N PHE A 107 -12.32 -16.02 -3.01
CA PHE A 107 -13.05 -16.81 -2.02
C PHE A 107 -13.94 -15.94 -1.14
N LEU A 108 -13.43 -14.81 -0.63
CA LEU A 108 -14.20 -13.88 0.20
C LEU A 108 -15.43 -13.35 -0.56
N VAL A 109 -15.24 -12.93 -1.81
CA VAL A 109 -16.31 -12.39 -2.66
C VAL A 109 -17.36 -13.46 -2.98
N LEU A 110 -16.92 -14.68 -3.34
CA LEU A 110 -17.83 -15.78 -3.69
C LEU A 110 -18.59 -16.32 -2.49
N VAL A 111 -17.93 -16.46 -1.33
CA VAL A 111 -18.54 -17.02 -0.11
C VAL A 111 -19.45 -16.02 0.58
N LEU A 112 -19.02 -14.75 0.70
CA LEU A 112 -19.82 -13.71 1.34
C LEU A 112 -20.87 -13.10 0.39
N ARG A 113 -20.94 -13.55 -0.87
CA ARG A 113 -21.81 -12.99 -1.92
C ARG A 113 -21.73 -11.47 -1.99
N LEU A 114 -20.53 -10.92 -1.82
CA LEU A 114 -20.34 -9.47 -1.81
C LEU A 114 -20.68 -8.91 -3.19
N ASP A 115 -21.38 -7.78 -3.19
CA ASP A 115 -21.62 -7.01 -4.39
C ASP A 115 -20.26 -6.59 -4.98
N GLY A 116 -19.93 -7.14 -6.15
CA GLY A 116 -18.66 -6.89 -6.83
C GLY A 116 -18.45 -5.39 -7.13
N PHE A 117 -19.53 -4.64 -7.35
CA PHE A 117 -19.47 -3.20 -7.52
C PHE A 117 -19.05 -2.48 -6.23
N GLY A 118 -19.66 -2.85 -5.10
CA GLY A 118 -19.25 -2.36 -3.78
C GLY A 118 -17.79 -2.65 -3.48
N VAL A 119 -17.32 -3.87 -3.77
CA VAL A 119 -15.90 -4.25 -3.58
C VAL A 119 -14.98 -3.38 -4.43
N LEU A 120 -15.30 -3.16 -5.71
CA LEU A 120 -14.52 -2.31 -6.59
C LEU A 120 -14.46 -0.86 -6.09
N LEU A 121 -15.56 -0.31 -5.59
CA LEU A 121 -15.59 1.02 -4.98
C LEU A 121 -14.72 1.07 -3.72
N GLY A 122 -14.83 0.08 -2.84
CA GLY A 122 -14.02 -0.02 -1.62
C GLY A 122 -12.52 -0.04 -1.92
N VAL A 123 -12.11 -0.85 -2.89
CA VAL A 123 -10.72 -0.88 -3.37
C VAL A 123 -10.32 0.45 -4.02
N GLY A 124 -11.22 1.03 -4.82
CA GLY A 124 -11.00 2.29 -5.53
C GLY A 124 -10.77 3.47 -4.60
N VAL A 125 -11.42 3.51 -3.42
CA VAL A 125 -11.24 4.57 -2.41
C VAL A 125 -9.86 4.53 -1.75
N VAL A 126 -9.23 3.36 -1.65
CA VAL A 126 -7.91 3.20 -1.04
C VAL A 126 -6.80 3.77 -1.93
N PHE A 127 -6.98 3.75 -3.26
CA PHE A 127 -5.97 4.25 -4.19
C PHE A 127 -5.66 5.76 -4.03
N PRO A 128 -6.65 6.68 -4.01
CA PRO A 128 -6.43 8.08 -3.68
C PRO A 128 -5.79 8.30 -2.31
N ALA A 129 -6.12 7.47 -1.30
CA ALA A 129 -5.51 7.57 0.02
C ALA A 129 -4.00 7.29 -0.02
N ILE A 130 -3.57 6.31 -0.83
CA ILE A 130 -2.16 5.99 -1.04
C ILE A 130 -1.44 7.15 -1.73
N VAL A 131 -2.02 7.70 -2.80
CA VAL A 131 -1.46 8.84 -3.53
C VAL A 131 -1.34 10.06 -2.61
N LEU A 132 -2.39 10.38 -1.85
CA LEU A 132 -2.40 11.51 -0.94
C LEU A 132 -1.39 11.36 0.20
N ALA A 133 -1.27 10.16 0.78
CA ALA A 133 -0.24 9.88 1.78
C ALA A 133 1.17 10.07 1.19
N SER A 134 1.38 9.61 -0.04
CA SER A 134 2.66 9.72 -0.72
C SER A 134 3.02 11.19 -1.01
N LEU A 135 2.04 12.00 -1.44
CA LEU A 135 2.23 13.45 -1.65
C LEU A 135 2.56 14.19 -0.34
N MET A 136 1.88 13.87 0.75
CA MET A 136 2.16 14.47 2.05
C MET A 136 3.52 14.08 2.62
N ASP A 137 4.01 12.87 2.31
CA ASP A 137 5.35 12.43 2.69
C ASP A 137 6.45 13.12 1.87
N VAL A 138 6.17 13.58 0.64
CA VAL A 138 7.11 14.36 -0.19
C VAL A 138 7.16 15.84 0.24
N LEU A 139 6.06 16.38 0.75
CA LEU A 139 5.94 17.78 1.14
C LEU A 139 6.51 18.09 2.55
N ASN A 140 6.76 17.07 3.37
CA ASN A 140 7.32 17.21 4.73
C ASN A 140 8.79 16.77 4.78
#